data_AF-A0AA40P2H2-F1
#
_entry.id   AF-A0AA40P2H2-F1
#
_cell.length_a   1.000
_cell.length_b   1.000
_cell.length_c   1.000
_cell.angle_alpha   90.00
_cell.angle_beta   90.00
_cell.angle_gamma   90.00
#
_symmetry.space_group_name_H-M   'P 1'
#
loop_
_entity.id
_entity.type
_entity.pdbx_description
1 polymer ?
#
loop_
_entity_poly.entity_id
_entity_poly.type
_entity_poly.pdbx_seq_one_letter_code
_entity_poly.pdbx_strand_id
1 'polypeptide(L)' 'MRVVDFEVDILRLRHEGLSYDAIALWIATHKKTVVSVGAIRGVIKKAELKNAAEK' A
#
# COMPACT_ATOMS: atom_id res chain seq x y z
N MET A 1 -2.34 14.10 -7.13
CA MET A 1 -2.34 13.21 -5.95
C MET A 1 -0.88 12.98 -5.57
N ARG A 2 -0.49 13.19 -4.31
CA ARG A 2 0.91 12.99 -3.92
C ARG A 2 1.15 11.50 -3.71
N VAL A 3 2.35 11.02 -4.06
CA VAL A 3 2.76 9.61 -3.89
C VAL A 3 2.55 9.13 -2.44
N VAL A 4 2.72 10.06 -1.48
CA VAL A 4 2.54 9.83 -0.05
C VAL A 4 1.12 9.38 0.31
N ASP A 5 0.09 9.87 -0.40
CA ASP A 5 -1.31 9.53 -0.10
C ASP A 5 -1.60 8.05 -0.39
N PHE A 6 -0.95 7.47 -1.41
CA PHE A 6 -1.11 6.05 -1.75
C PHE A 6 -0.38 5.14 -0.76
N GLU A 7 0.85 5.49 -0.38
CA GLU A 7 1.62 4.67 0.56
C GLU A 7 0.88 4.56 1.91
N VAL A 8 0.30 5.65 2.39
CA VAL A 8 -0.50 5.67 3.64
C VAL A 8 -1.73 4.77 3.52
N ASP A 9 -2.50 4.87 2.44
CA ASP A 9 -3.69 4.04 2.25
C ASP A 9 -3.33 2.55 2.12
N ILE A 10 -2.25 2.20 1.42
CA ILE A 10 -1.77 0.82 1.29
C ILE A 10 -1.41 0.25 2.67
N LEU A 11 -0.67 1.00 3.48
CA LEU A 11 -0.26 0.56 4.81
C LEU A 11 -1.45 0.45 5.77
N ARG A 12 -2.38 1.41 5.74
CA ARG A 12 -3.61 1.38 6.53
C ARG A 12 -4.46 0.15 6.20
N LEU A 13 -4.77 -0.06 4.92
CA LEU A 13 -5.60 -1.19 4.48
C LEU A 13 -4.91 -2.53 4.77
N ARG A 14 -3.57 -2.60 4.69
CA ARG A 14 -2.83 -3.80 5.08
C ARG A 14 -2.94 -4.06 6.58
N HIS A 15 -2.86 -3.02 7.41
CA HIS A 15 -3.06 -3.12 8.85
C HIS A 15 -4.49 -3.53 9.22
N GLU A 16 -5.49 -3.14 8.44
CA GLU A 16 -6.88 -3.60 8.55
C GLU A 16 -7.08 -5.07 8.13
N GLY A 17 -6.02 -5.74 7.67
CA GLY A 17 -6.04 -7.17 7.34
C GLY A 17 -6.44 -7.49 5.90
N LEU A 18 -6.57 -6.50 5.01
CA LEU A 18 -6.94 -6.76 3.62
C LEU A 18 -5.83 -7.53 2.88
N SER A 19 -6.27 -8.36 1.93
CA SER A 19 -5.40 -9.02 0.95
C SER A 19 -4.86 -7.99 -0.06
N TYR A 20 -3.77 -8.32 -0.74
CA TYR A 20 -3.19 -7.41 -1.74
C TYR A 20 -4.13 -7.13 -2.92
N ASP A 21 -4.92 -8.13 -3.34
CA ASP A 21 -5.92 -7.96 -4.39
C ASP A 21 -7.06 -7.04 -3.95
N ALA A 22 -7.51 -7.17 -2.69
CA ALA A 22 -8.53 -6.28 -2.12
C ALA A 22 -8.03 -4.84 -2.02
N ILE A 23 -6.76 -4.63 -1.67
CA ILE A 23 -6.12 -3.31 -1.66
C ILE A 23 -6.07 -2.74 -3.09
N ALA A 24 -5.66 -3.54 -4.08
CA ALA A 24 -5.62 -3.10 -5.47
C ALA A 24 -7.02 -2.68 -5.98
N LEU A 25 -8.05 -3.46 -5.64
CA LEU A 25 -9.43 -3.15 -5.97
C LEU A 25 -9.93 -1.87 -5.27
N TRP A 26 -9.61 -1.70 -3.99
CA TRP A 26 -9.98 -0.50 -3.23
C TRP A 26 -9.36 0.77 -3.86
N ILE A 27 -8.08 0.68 -4.23
CA ILE A 27 -7.37 1.78 -4.88
C ILE A 27 -7.98 2.11 -6.25
N ALA A 28 -8.27 1.10 -7.06
CA ALA A 28 -8.93 1.29 -8.35
C ALA A 28 -10.28 2.00 -8.21
N THR A 29 -11.07 1.63 -7.20
CA THR A 29 -12.42 2.16 -6.98
C THR A 29 -12.43 3.55 -6.35
N HIS A 30 -11.57 3.83 -5.36
CA HIS A 30 -11.62 5.07 -4.58
C HIS A 30 -10.66 6.16 -5.10
N LYS A 31 -9.54 5.74 -5.71
CA LYS A 31 -8.49 6.64 -6.21
C LYS A 31 -8.46 6.71 -7.74
N LYS A 32 -9.36 5.99 -8.43
CA LYS A 32 -9.47 5.93 -9.89
C LYS A 32 -8.13 5.63 -10.57
N THR A 33 -7.31 4.79 -9.94
CA THR A 33 -5.94 4.48 -10.38
C THR A 33 -5.70 2.98 -10.25
N VAL A 34 -5.10 2.36 -11.26
CA VAL A 34 -4.74 0.94 -11.22
C VAL A 34 -3.33 0.78 -10.68
N VAL A 35 -3.17 -0.11 -9.70
CA VAL A 35 -1.87 -0.48 -9.13
C VAL A 35 -1.69 -1.98 -9.21
N SER A 36 -0.48 -2.43 -9.48
CA SER A 36 -0.16 -3.86 -9.47
C SER A 36 0.02 -4.36 -8.04
N VAL A 37 -0.28 -5.64 -7.81
CA VAL A 37 0.01 -6.31 -6.54
C VAL A 37 1.50 -6.24 -6.19
N GLY A 38 2.38 -6.29 -7.19
CA GLY A 38 3.82 -6.12 -7.01
C GLY A 38 4.19 -4.75 -6.43
N ALA A 39 3.57 -3.67 -6.92
CA ALA A 39 3.79 -2.33 -6.38
C ALA A 39 3.33 -2.22 -4.92
N ILE A 40 2.16 -2.78 -4.59
CA ILE A 40 1.65 -2.82 -3.21
C ILE A 40 2.63 -3.55 -2.28
N ARG A 41 3.12 -4.73 -2.69
CA ARG A 41 4.13 -5.47 -1.93
C ARG A 41 5.41 -4.66 -1.74
N GLY A 42 5.86 -3.96 -2.77
CA GLY A 42 7.04 -3.10 -2.71
C GLY A 42 6.90 -2.00 -1.65
N VAL A 43 5.75 -1.32 -1.60
CA VAL A 43 5.44 -0.29 -0.60
C VAL A 43 5.49 -0.85 0.81
N ILE A 44 4.83 -1.99 1.05
CA ILE A 44 4.81 -2.64 2.36
C ILE A 44 6.23 -3.05 2.76
N LYS A 45 6.98 -3.65 1.84
CA LYS A 45 8.34 -4.12 2.14
C LYS A 45 9.29 -2.97 2.47
N LYS A 46 9.18 -1.86 1.73
CA LYS A 46 9.94 -0.63 1.99
C LYS A 46 9.64 -0.08 3.39
N ALA A 47 8.38 -0.08 3.82
CA ALA A 47 8.00 0.35 5.16
C ALA A 47 8.56 -0.58 6.26
N GLU A 48 8.50 -1.90 6.07
CA GLU A 48 9.12 -2.87 6.98
C GLU A 48 10.63 -2.64 7.14
N LEU A 49 11.34 -2.46 6.02
CA LEU A 49 12.79 -2.23 6.02
C LEU A 49 13.14 -0.92 6.71
N LYS A 50 12.36 0.14 6.49
CA LYS A 50 12.55 1.42 7.17
C LYS A 50 12.37 1.28 8.68
N ASN A 51 11.30 0.62 9.11
CA ASN A 51 11.05 0.36 10.54
C ASN A 51 12.13 -0.52 11.18
N ALA A 52 12.72 -1.45 10.42
CA ALA A 52 13.83 -2.28 10.89
C ALA A 52 15.15 -1.51 10.99
N ALA A 53 15.38 -0.51 10.13
CA ALA A 53 16.58 0.33 10.16
C ALA A 53 16.54 1.42 11.25
N GLU A 54 15.34 1.78 11.72
CA GLU A 54 15.13 2.77 12.79
C GLU A 54 15.07 2.13 14.20
N LYS A 55 15.19 0.80 14.29
CA LYS A 55 15.30 0.03 15.54
C LYS A 55 16.74 -0.34 15.86
#